data_AF-A0A4Z2FFV7-F1
#
_entry.id   AF-A0A4Z2FFV7-F1
#
_cell.length_a   1.000
_cell.length_b   1.000
_cell.length_c   1.000
_cell.angle_alpha   90.00
_cell.angle_beta   90.00
_cell.angle_gamma   90.00
#
_symmetry.space_group_name_H-M   'P 1'
#
loop_
_entity.id
_entity.type
_entity.pdbx_description
1 polymer ?
#
loop_
_entity_poly.entity_id
_entity_poly.type
_entity_poly.pdbx_seq_one_letter_code
_entity_poly.pdbx_strand_id
1 'polypeptide(L)'
;MLVLHLPVNSYVTTVLRNYVRELSYYYSEMSPARQQWIYTFFMHPFLSAERVAGCVFPQQSSEEWLMKNFGAFRVSARVEELSTLNMLFSGLEVLHLLSPAQKAELLLRPEVAALDNGNISLVFHSLATGGPGRDPQWTTPGREPQWTTPGREPQWTNPGEHNWTGPGYPYPDPPPSPHSSVRQVRAEEPTRV
;
A
#
# COMPACT_ATOMS: atom_id res chain seq x y z
N MET A 1 37.59 -25.21 -20.84
CA MET A 1 36.68 -24.31 -21.58
C MET A 1 35.33 -24.36 -20.87
N LEU A 2 35.05 -23.37 -20.02
CA LEU A 2 33.77 -23.25 -19.30
C LEU A 2 32.71 -22.80 -20.31
N VAL A 3 31.88 -23.72 -20.78
CA VAL A 3 30.67 -23.35 -21.53
C VAL A 3 29.65 -22.89 -20.50
N LEU A 4 29.62 -21.59 -20.24
CA LEU A 4 28.49 -20.97 -19.56
C LEU A 4 27.27 -21.18 -20.46
N HIS A 5 26.48 -22.21 -20.17
CA HIS A 5 25.10 -22.27 -20.61
C HIS A 5 24.38 -21.10 -19.93
N LEU A 6 24.43 -19.91 -20.53
CA LEU A 6 23.43 -18.91 -20.25
C LEU A 6 22.11 -19.53 -20.76
N PRO A 7 21.15 -19.85 -19.89
CA PRO A 7 19.86 -20.33 -20.36
C PRO A 7 19.31 -19.28 -21.32
N VAL A 8 18.64 -19.71 -22.40
CA VAL A 8 18.01 -18.83 -23.41
C VAL A 8 17.18 -17.71 -22.75
N ASN A 9 16.69 -17.94 -21.54
CA ASN A 9 15.97 -16.99 -20.69
C ASN A 9 16.80 -15.77 -20.29
N SER A 10 18.13 -15.88 -20.14
CA SER A 10 19.00 -14.78 -19.69
C SER A 10 19.06 -13.64 -20.70
N TYR A 11 19.20 -13.95 -22.00
CA TYR A 11 19.27 -12.92 -23.05
C TYR A 11 17.96 -12.16 -23.20
N VAL A 12 16.84 -12.88 -23.33
CA VAL A 12 15.50 -12.30 -23.48
C VAL A 12 15.12 -11.45 -22.25
N THR A 13 15.44 -11.94 -21.06
CA THR A 13 15.29 -11.17 -19.80
C THR A 13 16.15 -9.90 -19.81
N THR A 14 17.38 -9.96 -20.32
CA THR A 14 18.28 -8.80 -20.39
C THR A 14 17.71 -7.71 -21.30
N VAL A 15 17.15 -8.08 -22.45
CA VAL A 15 16.50 -7.13 -23.37
C VAL A 15 15.33 -6.42 -22.68
N LEU A 16 14.45 -7.16 -21.99
CA LEU A 16 13.36 -6.55 -21.21
C LEU A 16 13.91 -5.57 -20.17
N ARG A 17 14.87 -6.00 -19.35
CA ARG A 17 15.42 -5.18 -18.25
C ARG A 17 16.04 -3.88 -18.77
N ASN A 18 16.68 -3.91 -19.94
CA ASN A 18 17.18 -2.71 -20.60
C ASN A 18 16.05 -1.78 -21.05
N TYR A 19 15.00 -2.33 -21.67
CA TYR A 19 13.83 -1.54 -22.07
C TYR A 19 13.12 -0.91 -20.86
N VAL A 20 12.91 -1.69 -19.79
CA VAL A 20 12.33 -1.23 -18.53
C VAL A 20 13.17 -0.11 -17.91
N ARG A 21 14.50 -0.24 -17.92
CA ARG A 21 15.41 0.80 -17.44
C ARG A 21 15.24 2.10 -18.21
N GLU A 22 15.29 2.05 -19.54
CA GLU A 22 15.13 3.24 -20.39
C GLU A 22 13.75 3.87 -20.23
N LEU A 23 12.67 3.07 -20.27
CA LEU A 23 11.33 3.61 -20.09
C LEU A 23 11.09 4.18 -18.68
N SER A 24 11.74 3.61 -17.66
CA SER A 24 11.63 4.13 -16.30
C SER A 24 12.17 5.55 -16.17
N TYR A 25 13.17 5.92 -16.98
CA TYR A 25 13.69 7.29 -17.04
C TYR A 25 12.61 8.28 -17.49
N TYR A 26 11.83 7.91 -18.50
CA TYR A 26 10.75 8.74 -19.05
C TYR A 26 9.39 8.54 -18.36
N TYR A 27 9.33 7.75 -17.29
CA TYR A 27 8.06 7.34 -16.68
C TYR A 27 7.20 8.54 -16.25
N SER A 28 7.80 9.53 -15.58
CA SER A 28 7.11 10.74 -15.10
C SER A 28 6.56 11.62 -16.22
N GLU A 29 7.09 11.49 -17.44
CA GLU A 29 6.63 12.21 -18.62
C GLU A 29 5.45 11.51 -19.31
N MET A 30 5.20 10.24 -18.99
CA MET A 30 4.08 9.48 -19.54
C MET A 30 2.78 9.78 -18.79
N SER A 31 1.67 9.84 -19.51
CA SER A 31 0.35 9.90 -18.87
C SER A 31 0.09 8.63 -18.05
N PRO A 32 -0.70 8.69 -16.97
CA PRO A 32 -1.06 7.50 -16.19
C PRO A 32 -1.67 6.38 -17.05
N ALA A 33 -2.49 6.75 -18.04
CA ALA A 33 -3.06 5.79 -18.99
C ALA A 33 -1.97 5.07 -19.81
N ARG A 34 -0.93 5.78 -20.25
CA ARG A 34 0.21 5.18 -20.97
C ARG A 34 1.06 4.30 -20.05
N GLN A 35 1.32 4.75 -18.82
CA GLN A 35 2.04 3.94 -17.81
C GLN A 35 1.32 2.62 -17.56
N GLN A 36 0.01 2.67 -17.36
CA GLN A 36 -0.83 1.47 -17.17
C GLN A 36 -0.85 0.60 -18.43
N TRP A 37 -0.95 1.20 -19.61
CA TRP A 37 -0.97 0.47 -20.87
C TRP A 37 0.33 -0.32 -21.09
N ILE A 38 1.49 0.30 -20.85
CA ILE A 38 2.79 -0.38 -20.97
C ILE A 38 2.90 -1.54 -20.00
N TYR A 39 2.45 -1.36 -18.76
CA TYR A 39 2.39 -2.47 -17.80
C TYR A 39 1.50 -3.61 -18.33
N THR A 40 0.27 -3.28 -18.70
CA THR A 40 -0.81 -4.25 -19.01
C THR A 40 -0.55 -5.02 -20.31
N PHE A 41 -0.08 -4.33 -21.35
CA PHE A 41 0.01 -4.90 -22.70
C PHE A 41 1.43 -5.29 -23.11
N PHE A 42 2.44 -4.90 -22.34
CA PHE A 42 3.83 -5.23 -22.65
C PHE A 42 4.52 -5.96 -21.49
N MET A 43 4.62 -5.36 -20.31
CA MET A 43 5.41 -5.93 -19.21
C MET A 43 4.79 -7.21 -18.64
N HIS A 44 3.52 -7.17 -18.25
CA HIS A 44 2.83 -8.31 -17.65
C HIS A 44 2.75 -9.51 -18.61
N PRO A 45 2.32 -9.37 -19.88
CA PRO A 45 2.29 -10.49 -20.82
C PRO A 45 3.66 -11.09 -21.08
N PHE A 46 4.72 -10.26 -21.16
CA PHE A 46 6.08 -10.75 -21.34
C PHE A 46 6.52 -11.61 -20.15
N LEU A 47 6.38 -11.09 -18.92
CA LEU A 47 6.82 -11.79 -17.71
C LEU A 47 5.98 -13.04 -17.39
N SER A 48 4.72 -13.07 -17.83
CA SER A 48 3.84 -14.23 -17.68
C SER A 48 4.17 -15.37 -18.66
N ALA A 49 4.98 -15.12 -19.69
CA ALA A 49 5.28 -16.14 -20.67
C ALA A 49 6.09 -17.28 -20.04
N GLU A 50 5.66 -18.52 -20.28
CA GLU A 50 6.28 -19.75 -19.73
C GLU A 50 7.80 -19.80 -20.00
N ARG A 51 8.22 -19.26 -21.15
CA ARG A 51 9.62 -19.23 -21.57
C ARG A 51 10.49 -18.36 -20.67
N VAL A 52 9.96 -17.36 -19.97
CA VAL A 52 10.76 -16.49 -19.10
C VAL A 52 10.50 -16.71 -17.62
N ALA A 53 9.39 -17.37 -17.26
CA ALA A 53 9.02 -17.72 -15.88
C ALA A 53 9.21 -16.55 -14.90
N GLY A 54 8.62 -15.39 -15.22
CA GLY A 54 8.72 -14.18 -14.39
C GLY A 54 10.11 -13.56 -14.29
N CYS A 55 11.09 -14.07 -15.06
CA CYS A 55 12.50 -13.69 -14.97
C CYS A 55 13.05 -13.82 -13.54
N VAL A 56 12.63 -14.87 -12.83
CA VAL A 56 12.98 -15.14 -11.43
C VAL A 56 14.32 -15.89 -11.35
N PHE A 57 15.19 -15.44 -10.43
CA PHE A 57 16.46 -16.08 -10.14
C PHE A 57 16.53 -16.46 -8.65
N PRO A 58 16.96 -17.69 -8.28
CA PRO A 58 16.84 -18.18 -6.89
C PRO A 58 17.54 -17.35 -5.81
N GLN A 59 18.57 -16.58 -6.15
CA GLN A 59 19.33 -15.76 -5.19
C GLN A 59 18.96 -14.27 -5.26
N GLN A 60 17.96 -13.91 -6.05
CA GLN A 60 17.54 -12.53 -6.24
C GLN A 60 16.51 -12.13 -5.18
N SER A 61 16.72 -11.00 -4.51
CA SER A 61 15.76 -10.48 -3.53
C SER A 61 14.48 -9.97 -4.20
N SER A 62 13.39 -9.85 -3.41
CA SER A 62 12.12 -9.25 -3.88
C SER A 62 12.33 -7.87 -4.48
N GLU A 63 13.16 -7.05 -3.82
CA GLU A 63 13.53 -5.71 -4.28
C GLU A 63 14.29 -5.74 -5.61
N GLU A 64 15.34 -6.55 -5.70
CA GLU A 64 16.16 -6.63 -6.91
C GLU A 64 15.35 -7.15 -8.09
N TRP A 65 14.47 -8.13 -7.86
CA TRP A 65 13.55 -8.65 -8.87
C TRP A 65 12.56 -7.58 -9.33
N LEU A 66 11.91 -6.89 -8.39
CA LEU A 66 10.92 -5.86 -8.68
C LEU A 66 11.53 -4.70 -9.48
N MET A 67 12.68 -4.20 -9.04
CA MET A 67 13.35 -3.08 -9.68
C MET A 67 13.90 -3.43 -11.06
N LYS A 68 14.48 -4.62 -11.25
CA LYS A 68 14.99 -5.01 -12.58
C LYS A 68 13.88 -5.25 -13.59
N ASN A 69 12.77 -5.88 -13.17
CA ASN A 69 11.72 -6.30 -14.11
C ASN A 69 10.64 -5.23 -14.34
N PHE A 70 10.43 -4.29 -13.41
CA PHE A 70 9.38 -3.27 -13.52
C PHE A 70 9.87 -1.82 -13.36
N GLY A 71 10.97 -1.59 -12.64
CA GLY A 71 11.49 -0.24 -12.44
C GLY A 71 10.44 0.74 -11.91
N ALA A 72 10.21 1.85 -12.61
CA ALA A 72 9.19 2.85 -12.25
C ALA A 72 7.75 2.33 -12.44
N PHE A 73 7.52 1.38 -13.34
CA PHE A 73 6.21 0.80 -13.64
C PHE A 73 5.70 -0.15 -12.56
N ARG A 74 6.51 -0.47 -11.55
CA ARG A 74 6.10 -1.33 -10.43
C ARG A 74 4.81 -0.88 -9.76
N VAL A 75 4.51 0.42 -9.77
CA VAL A 75 3.31 0.99 -9.15
C VAL A 75 2.03 0.77 -9.97
N SER A 76 2.16 0.35 -11.23
CA SER A 76 1.04 0.02 -12.14
C SER A 76 0.53 -1.42 -11.94
N ALA A 77 1.26 -2.24 -11.21
CA ALA A 77 0.95 -3.64 -10.94
C ALA A 77 0.07 -3.81 -9.69
N ARG A 78 -0.82 -4.80 -9.70
CA ARG A 78 -1.40 -5.30 -8.44
C ARG A 78 -0.38 -6.16 -7.70
N VAL A 79 -0.40 -6.14 -6.37
CA VAL A 79 0.49 -6.98 -5.57
C VAL A 79 0.24 -8.46 -5.84
N GLU A 80 -1.03 -8.84 -6.00
CA GLU A 80 -1.43 -10.20 -6.39
C GLU A 80 -0.79 -10.67 -7.71
N GLU A 81 -0.69 -9.77 -8.70
CA GLU A 81 -0.06 -10.06 -9.99
C GLU A 81 1.46 -10.22 -9.84
N LEU A 82 2.10 -9.39 -9.00
CA LEU A 82 3.53 -9.54 -8.70
C LEU A 82 3.84 -10.89 -8.03
N SER A 83 3.02 -11.30 -7.06
CA SER A 83 3.17 -12.61 -6.39
C SER A 83 2.89 -13.79 -7.32
N THR A 84 2.03 -13.61 -8.33
CA THR A 84 1.77 -14.63 -9.37
C THR A 84 2.98 -14.78 -10.30
N LEU A 85 3.64 -13.67 -10.65
CA LEU A 85 4.82 -13.69 -11.52
C LEU A 85 6.08 -14.20 -10.81
N ASN A 86 6.18 -13.98 -9.50
CA ASN A 86 7.26 -14.48 -8.68
C ASN A 86 6.72 -14.96 -7.33
N MET A 87 6.59 -16.26 -7.16
CA MET A 87 6.11 -16.86 -5.90
C MET A 87 7.05 -16.61 -4.70
N LEU A 88 8.30 -16.20 -4.95
CA LEU A 88 9.26 -15.82 -3.89
C LEU A 88 9.19 -14.33 -3.55
N PHE A 89 8.33 -13.55 -4.22
CA PHE A 89 8.17 -12.13 -3.96
C PHE A 89 7.47 -11.89 -2.62
N SER A 90 8.08 -11.04 -1.80
CA SER A 90 7.49 -10.54 -0.56
C SER A 90 7.19 -9.04 -0.68
N GLY A 91 5.91 -8.69 -0.66
CA GLY A 91 5.46 -7.29 -0.63
C GLY A 91 5.91 -6.55 0.64
N LEU A 92 6.09 -7.26 1.75
CA LEU A 92 6.56 -6.70 3.02
C LEU A 92 8.03 -6.24 2.95
N GLU A 93 8.89 -6.98 2.24
CA GLU A 93 10.30 -6.61 2.05
C GLU A 93 10.46 -5.32 1.25
N VAL A 94 9.49 -5.01 0.39
CA VAL A 94 9.55 -3.88 -0.55
C VAL A 94 8.55 -2.78 -0.22
N LEU A 95 8.04 -2.69 1.01
CA LEU A 95 7.06 -1.65 1.40
C LEU A 95 7.49 -0.24 1.00
N HIS A 96 8.78 0.08 1.08
CA HIS A 96 9.32 1.38 0.70
C HIS A 96 9.25 1.67 -0.82
N LEU A 97 9.03 0.65 -1.65
CA LEU A 97 8.88 0.76 -3.11
C LEU A 97 7.43 0.75 -3.57
N LEU A 98 6.49 0.34 -2.73
CA LEU A 98 5.07 0.19 -3.07
C LEU A 98 4.33 1.53 -3.02
N SER A 99 3.34 1.66 -3.90
CA SER A 99 2.37 2.76 -3.84
C SER A 99 1.43 2.61 -2.62
N PRO A 100 0.77 3.69 -2.17
CA PRO A 100 -0.24 3.60 -1.12
C PRO A 100 -1.35 2.59 -1.44
N ALA A 101 -1.78 2.50 -2.70
CA ALA A 101 -2.78 1.54 -3.14
C ALA A 101 -2.30 0.09 -3.00
N GLN A 102 -1.05 -0.19 -3.37
CA GLN A 102 -0.44 -1.53 -3.21
C GLN A 102 -0.24 -1.90 -1.74
N LYS A 103 0.15 -0.94 -0.89
CA LYS A 103 0.22 -1.16 0.57
C LYS A 103 -1.15 -1.47 1.17
N ALA A 104 -2.20 -0.77 0.71
CA ALA A 104 -3.57 -1.08 1.12
C ALA A 104 -4.01 -2.47 0.62
N GLU A 105 -3.61 -2.86 -0.59
CA GLU A 105 -3.90 -4.18 -1.13
C GLU A 105 -3.32 -5.31 -0.25
N LEU A 106 -2.11 -5.13 0.30
CA LEU A 106 -1.53 -6.11 1.25
C LEU A 106 -2.47 -6.36 2.45
N LEU A 107 -3.06 -5.30 3.01
CA LEU A 107 -3.99 -5.39 4.15
C LEU A 107 -5.30 -6.09 3.78
N LEU A 108 -5.74 -5.94 2.53
CA LEU A 108 -6.98 -6.53 2.03
C LEU A 108 -6.80 -7.98 1.57
N ARG A 109 -5.56 -8.46 1.47
CA ARG A 109 -5.20 -9.80 0.97
C ARG A 109 -4.14 -10.46 1.87
N PRO A 110 -4.52 -10.84 3.11
CA PRO A 110 -3.58 -11.44 4.06
C PRO A 110 -2.92 -12.73 3.54
N GLU A 111 -3.56 -13.45 2.60
CA GLU A 111 -3.02 -14.68 1.99
C GLU A 111 -1.85 -14.41 1.05
N VAL A 112 -1.87 -13.28 0.33
CA VAL A 112 -0.81 -12.87 -0.62
C VAL A 112 0.37 -12.24 0.14
N ALA A 113 0.07 -11.58 1.25
CA ALA A 113 1.02 -10.77 2.00
C ALA A 113 1.63 -11.49 3.21
N ALA A 114 1.20 -12.72 3.52
CA ALA A 114 1.58 -13.48 4.71
C ALA A 114 1.52 -12.60 5.98
N LEU A 115 0.41 -11.86 6.13
CA LEU A 115 0.26 -10.93 7.24
C LEU A 115 0.01 -11.67 8.55
N ASP A 116 0.61 -11.15 9.61
CA ASP A 116 0.37 -11.53 11.00
C ASP A 116 0.27 -10.28 11.87
N ASN A 117 -0.09 -10.46 13.15
CA ASN A 117 -0.21 -9.35 14.08
C ASN A 117 1.10 -8.56 14.26
N GLY A 118 2.26 -9.15 13.97
CA GLY A 118 3.57 -8.51 14.06
C GLY A 118 3.87 -7.57 12.90
N ASN A 119 3.42 -7.90 11.69
CA ASN A 119 3.76 -7.15 10.48
C ASN A 119 2.66 -6.20 9.98
N ILE A 120 1.40 -6.35 10.41
CA ILE A 120 0.31 -5.43 10.06
C ILE A 120 0.64 -3.98 10.45
N SER A 121 1.22 -3.79 11.63
CA SER A 121 1.65 -2.48 12.14
C SER A 121 2.70 -1.82 11.22
N LEU A 122 3.55 -2.60 10.55
CA LEU A 122 4.55 -2.09 9.62
C LEU A 122 3.90 -1.52 8.36
N VAL A 123 2.85 -2.17 7.85
CA VAL A 123 2.10 -1.70 6.67
C VAL A 123 1.39 -0.39 7.00
N PHE A 124 0.73 -0.30 8.16
CA PHE A 124 0.10 0.94 8.62
C PHE A 124 1.12 2.07 8.82
N HIS A 125 2.26 1.79 9.46
CA HIS A 125 3.33 2.76 9.59
C HIS A 125 3.81 3.26 8.23
N SER A 126 4.04 2.34 7.28
CA SER A 126 4.49 2.67 5.93
C SER A 126 3.46 3.48 5.11
N LEU A 127 2.17 3.31 5.39
CA LEU A 127 1.09 4.14 4.83
C LEU A 127 1.11 5.55 5.44
N ALA A 128 1.28 5.65 6.76
CA ALA A 128 1.29 6.91 7.49
C ALA A 128 2.49 7.81 7.12
N THR A 129 3.65 7.22 6.83
CA THR A 129 4.86 7.98 6.48
C THR A 129 4.94 8.39 5.00
N GLY A 130 4.03 7.90 4.15
CA GLY A 130 4.09 8.13 2.70
C GLY A 130 5.20 7.32 1.99
N GLY A 131 4.94 6.89 0.75
CA GLY A 131 5.96 6.28 -0.12
C GLY A 131 6.78 7.33 -0.88
N PRO A 132 7.87 6.94 -1.58
CA PRO A 132 8.73 7.89 -2.30
C PRO A 132 7.95 8.48 -3.47
N GLY A 133 7.60 9.77 -3.40
CA GLY A 133 7.01 10.46 -4.55
C GLY A 133 6.07 11.64 -4.30
N ARG A 134 5.82 12.06 -3.06
CA ARG A 134 5.21 13.37 -2.77
C ARG A 134 5.74 13.87 -1.44
N ASP A 135 6.51 14.95 -1.46
CA ASP A 135 6.72 15.76 -0.26
C ASP A 135 5.34 16.18 0.26
N PRO A 136 4.95 15.80 1.48
CA PRO A 136 3.90 16.50 2.17
C PRO A 136 4.56 17.80 2.64
N GLN A 137 4.27 18.92 1.97
CA GLN A 137 4.31 20.20 2.67
C GLN A 137 3.17 20.20 3.70
N TRP A 138 3.29 19.38 4.75
CA TRP A 138 2.76 19.75 6.04
C TRP A 138 3.64 20.90 6.51
N THR A 139 3.24 22.11 6.13
CA THR A 139 3.71 23.30 6.85
C THR A 139 3.37 23.07 8.31
N THR A 140 4.39 23.05 9.16
CA THR A 140 4.23 23.02 10.60
C THR A 140 3.49 24.28 11.05
N PRO A 141 2.44 24.16 11.86
CA PRO A 141 2.34 25.05 13.00
C PRO A 141 2.21 24.23 14.27
N GLY A 142 3.32 24.19 15.03
CA GLY A 142 3.35 23.94 16.47
C GLY A 142 2.66 22.70 17.03
N ARG A 143 3.49 21.81 17.59
CA ARG A 143 3.21 20.70 18.53
C ARG A 143 2.93 19.33 17.91
N GLU A 144 3.90 18.44 18.11
CA GLU A 144 3.73 16.99 18.04
C GLU A 144 2.68 16.51 19.05
N PRO A 145 1.78 15.58 18.70
CA PRO A 145 0.99 14.86 19.69
C PRO A 145 1.83 13.74 20.29
N GLN A 146 2.23 13.91 21.56
CA GLN A 146 2.74 12.79 22.35
C GLN A 146 1.59 11.84 22.64
N TRP A 147 1.68 10.60 22.13
CA TRP A 147 0.78 9.52 22.52
C TRP A 147 0.89 9.31 24.03
N THR A 148 -0.10 9.76 24.79
CA THR A 148 -0.16 9.53 26.24
C THR A 148 -1.02 8.31 26.55
N THR A 149 -0.50 7.54 27.50
CA THR A 149 -0.99 6.32 28.15
C THR A 149 -2.51 6.22 28.28
N PRO A 150 -3.12 5.02 28.17
CA PRO A 150 -4.56 4.86 28.34
C PRO A 150 -4.95 5.17 29.80
N GLY A 151 -5.80 6.16 30.02
CA GLY A 151 -6.39 6.38 31.36
C GLY A 151 -6.78 7.80 31.76
N ARG A 152 -6.66 8.83 30.91
CA ARG A 152 -7.21 10.16 31.21
C ARG A 152 -8.04 10.70 30.05
N GLU A 153 -9.32 10.96 30.29
CA GLU A 153 -10.16 11.74 29.37
C GLU A 153 -9.63 13.17 29.29
N PRO A 154 -9.41 13.73 28.08
CA PRO A 154 -9.09 15.14 27.92
C PRO A 154 -10.32 15.99 28.21
N GLN A 155 -10.22 16.90 29.18
CA GLN A 155 -11.22 17.95 29.37
C GLN A 155 -11.06 19.01 28.28
N TRP A 156 -12.12 19.23 27.51
CA TRP A 156 -12.17 20.29 26.50
C TRP A 156 -12.47 21.63 27.16
N THR A 157 -11.52 22.57 27.09
CA THR A 157 -11.80 23.99 27.34
C THR A 157 -12.09 24.67 26.00
N ASN A 158 -13.31 25.18 25.85
CA ASN A 158 -13.74 25.92 24.66
C ASN A 158 -12.92 27.20 24.47
N PRO A 159 -12.23 27.39 23.33
CA PRO A 159 -11.67 28.68 22.96
C PRO A 159 -12.81 29.61 22.51
N GLY A 160 -12.87 30.78 23.13
CA GLY A 160 -13.90 31.80 22.89
C GLY A 160 -13.96 32.31 21.45
N GLU A 161 -15.19 32.69 21.11
CA GLU A 161 -15.73 33.39 19.94
C GLU A 161 -14.72 34.06 18.99
N HIS A 162 -14.67 33.52 17.76
CA HIS A 162 -14.20 34.24 16.59
C HIS A 162 -15.34 34.30 15.57
N ASN A 163 -15.93 35.49 15.41
CA ASN A 163 -17.03 35.77 14.49
C ASN A 163 -16.56 35.66 13.03
N TRP A 164 -16.98 34.60 12.34
CA TRP A 164 -16.90 34.51 10.88
C TRP A 164 -18.30 34.60 10.30
N THR A 165 -18.62 35.73 9.67
CA THR A 165 -19.85 35.92 8.90
C THR A 165 -19.64 35.39 7.47
N GLY A 166 -20.39 34.35 7.10
CA GLY A 166 -20.42 33.74 5.76
C GLY A 166 -21.68 32.89 5.58
N PRO A 167 -22.23 32.78 4.35
CA PRO A 167 -23.65 32.45 4.14
C PRO A 167 -23.97 30.99 4.46
N GLY A 168 -25.09 30.82 5.18
CA GLY A 168 -25.50 29.58 5.82
C GLY A 168 -25.79 28.42 4.88
N TYR A 169 -25.13 27.29 5.17
CA TYR A 169 -25.64 25.96 4.89
C TYR A 169 -25.61 25.18 6.21
N PRO A 170 -26.72 24.53 6.64
CA PRO A 170 -26.71 23.72 7.86
C PRO A 170 -25.83 22.48 7.63
N TYR A 171 -24.86 22.25 8.52
CA TYR A 171 -24.17 20.96 8.58
C TYR A 171 -25.17 19.87 9.00
N PRO A 172 -25.22 18.72 8.32
CA PRO A 172 -26.03 17.59 8.79
C PRO A 172 -25.50 17.08 10.14
N ASP A 173 -26.40 16.73 11.05
CA ASP A 173 -26.05 16.17 12.35
C ASP A 173 -25.18 14.90 12.19
N PRO A 174 -24.12 14.73 13.00
CA PRO A 174 -23.32 13.52 12.97
C PRO A 174 -24.14 12.32 13.47
N PRO A 175 -23.91 11.11 12.91
CA PRO A 175 -24.63 9.91 13.31
C PRO A 175 -24.33 9.51 14.77
N PRO A 176 -25.29 8.94 15.51
CA PRO A 176 -25.12 8.58 16.91
C PRO A 176 -24.09 7.45 17.10
N SER A 177 -23.26 7.59 18.13
CA SER A 177 -22.20 6.62 18.47
C SER A 177 -22.74 5.30 19.07
N PRO A 178 -22.06 4.16 18.89
CA PRO A 178 -22.60 2.82 19.19
C PRO A 178 -22.65 2.43 20.68
N HIS A 179 -22.24 3.32 21.61
CA HIS A 179 -22.02 2.97 23.02
C HIS A 179 -23.12 3.48 23.97
N SER A 180 -24.39 3.19 23.68
CA SER A 180 -25.50 3.44 24.63
C SER A 180 -26.39 2.23 24.94
N SER A 181 -26.11 1.04 24.40
CA SER A 181 -27.00 -0.13 24.58
C SER A 181 -26.63 -1.07 25.74
N VAL A 182 -25.80 -0.66 26.71
CA VAL A 182 -25.44 -1.53 27.83
C VAL A 182 -25.63 -0.83 29.18
N ARG A 183 -26.88 -0.79 29.65
CA ARG A 183 -27.36 -1.07 31.03
C ARG A 183 -28.66 -0.33 31.37
N GLN A 184 -29.77 -1.06 31.44
CA GLN A 184 -30.56 -1.14 32.67
C GLN A 184 -31.45 -2.39 32.64
N VAL A 185 -31.18 -3.28 33.59
CA VAL A 185 -31.92 -4.52 33.88
C VAL A 185 -33.14 -4.16 34.72
N ARG A 186 -34.30 -4.77 34.47
CA ARG A 186 -35.27 -5.04 35.53
C ARG A 186 -35.79 -6.47 35.42
N ALA A 187 -35.58 -7.21 36.49
CA ALA A 187 -36.08 -8.57 36.69
C ALA A 187 -37.60 -8.55 36.86
N GLU A 188 -38.29 -9.50 36.24
CA GLU A 188 -39.67 -9.86 36.56
C GLU A 188 -39.68 -11.28 37.15
N GLU A 189 -40.22 -11.40 38.36
CA GLU A 189 -40.45 -12.63 39.11
C GLU A 189 -41.87 -13.17 38.78
N PRO A 190 -42.12 -14.50 38.78
CA PRO A 190 -43.31 -15.07 38.16
C PRO A 190 -44.52 -15.03 39.09
N THR A 191 -45.68 -14.64 38.55
CA THR A 191 -46.96 -14.72 39.29
C THR A 191 -47.58 -16.11 39.11
N ARG A 192 -47.79 -16.79 40.24
CA ARG A 192 -48.47 -18.07 40.40
C ARG A 192 -49.99 -17.86 40.47
N VAL A 193 -50.77 -18.52 39.61
CA VAL A 193 -52.08 -19.14 39.92
C VAL A 193 -52.27 -20.33 38.99
#